data_AF-A0A1V5UP92-F1
#
_entry.id   AF-A0A1V5UP92-F1
#
_cell.length_a   1.000
_cell.length_b   1.000
_cell.length_c   1.000
_cell.angle_alpha   90.00
_cell.angle_beta   90.00
_cell.angle_gamma   90.00
#
_symmetry.space_group_name_H-M   'P 1'
#
loop_
_entity.id
_entity.type
_entity.pdbx_description
1 polymer ?
#
loop_
_entity_poly.entity_id
_entity_poly.type
_entity_poly.pdbx_seq_one_letter_code
_entity_poly.pdbx_strand_id
1 'polypeptide(L)'
;MDNYDFESFDVLFSNSAEININSKFLPGFIIFLITKGHLNYFFDKVVRTHPAVLNSIVFYTTPGNHWYEFPFINYLILKQDIDLLKKVISLGADCNAAHGNGGTPMYFAVYEILKKLDDSNGDSRGSFKKPLKFFEDFPDQSFSGKIEDDFWERDDIKKLTAIVDLMAEKGAKINCDHEYEFTNFIIKTLNFENQKLIDMILENLADVNIELNGIYFYNKFITSEFKHTPFTIAIVKNMPSAVKKMIKNGADIQTYKKAHKSKISGTDNKEKYFNPIELSIIELNFNITDILIESGAKFPDNKSDNPFHLIVESICGNSVKKILKSGNIEIEKLDNILKRFVNKGYDINAKCPDGRTPLETLGDWDVACAAAGERYSIAEGQSREEMHLKFIQIYKSLSLIKSSAMNAFKKYQ
;
A
#
# COMPACT_ATOMS: atom_id res chain seq x y z
N MET A 1 -4.39 10.79 42.88
CA MET A 1 -4.39 9.36 43.27
C MET A 1 -3.03 8.99 43.86
N ASP A 2 -2.40 9.87 44.65
CA ASP A 2 -0.96 9.73 44.98
C ASP A 2 -0.69 9.15 46.38
N ASN A 3 -1.73 8.83 47.16
CA ASN A 3 -1.63 8.39 48.56
C ASN A 3 -2.36 7.06 48.87
N TYR A 4 -2.61 6.19 47.89
CA TYR A 4 -3.17 4.87 48.20
C TYR A 4 -2.06 3.87 48.52
N ASP A 5 -2.09 3.32 49.73
CA ASP A 5 -1.25 2.22 50.20
C ASP A 5 -1.68 0.89 49.55
N PHE A 6 -0.72 0.05 49.15
CA PHE A 6 -0.97 -1.30 48.62
C PHE A 6 -1.77 -2.16 49.59
N GLU A 7 -1.63 -1.93 50.90
CA GLU A 7 -2.44 -2.60 51.90
C GLU A 7 -3.94 -2.34 51.70
N SER A 8 -4.32 -1.14 51.23
CA SER A 8 -5.72 -0.82 50.92
C SER A 8 -6.23 -1.58 49.69
N PHE A 9 -5.38 -1.82 48.70
CA PHE A 9 -5.72 -2.64 47.53
C PHE A 9 -5.81 -4.12 47.90
N ASP A 10 -4.89 -4.63 48.72
CA ASP A 10 -4.94 -6.01 49.21
C ASP A 10 -6.18 -6.25 50.07
N VAL A 11 -6.62 -5.28 50.87
CA VAL A 11 -7.90 -5.35 51.61
C VAL A 11 -9.10 -5.39 50.64
N LEU A 12 -9.07 -4.61 49.56
CA LEU A 12 -10.11 -4.66 48.53
C LEU A 12 -10.17 -6.04 47.86
N PHE A 13 -9.04 -6.60 47.44
CA PHE A 13 -9.00 -7.88 46.71
C PHE A 13 -9.10 -9.12 47.61
N SER A 14 -8.73 -9.04 48.90
CA SER A 14 -8.86 -10.16 49.86
C SER A 14 -10.29 -10.42 50.31
N ASN A 15 -11.20 -9.45 50.19
CA ASN A 15 -12.62 -9.59 50.53
C ASN A 15 -13.48 -10.20 49.40
N SER A 16 -12.87 -10.97 48.49
CA SER A 16 -13.54 -11.53 47.29
C SER A 16 -14.06 -10.47 46.31
N ALA A 17 -13.50 -9.24 46.31
CA ALA A 17 -13.81 -8.29 45.27
C ALA A 17 -13.22 -8.78 43.95
N GLU A 18 -14.07 -9.33 43.09
CA GLU A 18 -13.68 -9.69 41.72
C GLU A 18 -13.22 -8.45 40.98
N ILE A 19 -12.13 -8.57 40.21
CA ILE A 19 -11.74 -7.50 39.28
C ILE A 19 -12.78 -7.51 38.16
N ASN A 20 -13.71 -6.57 38.23
CA ASN A 20 -14.64 -6.35 37.14
C ASN A 20 -13.87 -5.78 35.94
N ILE A 21 -13.60 -6.63 34.95
CA ILE A 21 -12.92 -6.27 33.69
C ILE A 21 -13.67 -5.19 32.90
N ASN A 22 -14.96 -5.01 33.15
CA ASN A 22 -15.79 -3.98 32.54
C ASN A 22 -15.87 -2.69 33.40
N SER A 23 -15.09 -2.59 34.47
CA SER A 23 -15.07 -1.41 35.32
C SER A 23 -14.46 -0.22 34.57
N LYS A 24 -15.15 0.92 34.59
CA LYS A 24 -14.64 2.20 34.08
C LYS A 24 -13.35 2.68 34.75
N PHE A 25 -13.00 2.12 35.92
CA PHE A 25 -11.80 2.47 36.68
C PHE A 25 -10.60 1.56 36.38
N LEU A 26 -10.84 0.37 35.80
CA LEU A 26 -9.77 -0.58 35.49
C LEU A 26 -8.70 0.00 34.55
N PRO A 27 -9.05 0.72 33.46
CA PRO A 27 -8.07 1.36 32.58
C PRO A 27 -7.07 2.26 33.35
N GLY A 28 -7.60 3.11 34.24
CA GLY A 28 -6.78 4.02 35.05
C GLY A 28 -5.94 3.30 36.09
N PHE A 29 -6.48 2.23 36.68
CA PHE A 29 -5.76 1.40 37.64
C PHE A 29 -4.56 0.68 37.02
N ILE A 30 -4.73 0.08 35.83
CA ILE A 30 -3.63 -0.58 35.09
C ILE A 30 -2.51 0.43 34.80
N ILE A 31 -2.86 1.59 34.24
CA ILE A 31 -1.86 2.63 33.92
C ILE A 31 -1.18 3.16 35.18
N PHE A 32 -1.90 3.35 36.29
CA PHE A 32 -1.32 3.76 37.57
C PHE A 32 -0.26 2.76 38.04
N LEU A 33 -0.58 1.46 38.08
CA LEU A 33 0.37 0.43 38.54
C LEU A 33 1.65 0.43 37.70
N ILE A 34 1.51 0.57 36.39
CA ILE A 34 2.66 0.53 35.47
C ILE A 34 3.50 1.79 35.58
N THR A 35 2.87 2.97 35.53
CA THR A 35 3.58 4.27 35.53
C THR A 35 4.26 4.59 36.86
N LYS A 36 3.77 4.03 37.96
CA LYS A 36 4.37 4.18 39.30
C LYS A 36 5.35 3.04 39.65
N GLY A 37 5.63 2.11 38.72
CA GLY A 37 6.65 1.07 38.88
C GLY A 37 6.20 -0.16 39.66
N HIS A 38 4.90 -0.36 39.85
CA HIS A 38 4.32 -1.47 40.61
C HIS A 38 4.06 -2.71 39.73
N LEU A 39 5.01 -3.04 38.87
CA LEU A 39 4.91 -4.15 37.92
C LEU A 39 4.77 -5.50 38.63
N ASN A 40 5.49 -5.72 39.73
CA ASN A 40 5.39 -6.98 40.49
C ASN A 40 3.97 -7.18 41.02
N TYR A 41 3.34 -6.13 41.57
CA TYR A 41 1.94 -6.21 42.00
C TYR A 41 1.01 -6.53 40.84
N PHE A 42 1.16 -5.83 39.71
CA PHE A 42 0.36 -6.08 38.52
C PHE A 42 0.49 -7.54 38.04
N PHE A 43 1.71 -8.07 37.92
CA PHE A 43 1.90 -9.43 37.40
C PHE A 43 1.57 -10.52 38.42
N ASP A 44 2.08 -10.40 39.64
CA ASP A 44 2.04 -11.48 40.63
C ASP A 44 0.68 -11.59 41.32
N LYS A 45 -0.10 -10.49 41.34
CA LYS A 45 -1.45 -10.46 41.93
C LYS A 45 -2.53 -10.30 40.88
N VAL A 46 -2.49 -9.21 40.11
CA VAL A 46 -3.60 -8.83 39.21
C VAL A 46 -3.70 -9.79 38.03
N VAL A 47 -2.64 -9.93 37.23
CA VAL A 47 -2.61 -10.83 36.06
C VAL A 47 -2.75 -12.29 36.46
N ARG A 48 -2.11 -12.70 37.56
CA ARG A 48 -2.23 -14.07 38.09
C ARG A 48 -3.67 -14.47 38.38
N THR A 49 -4.47 -13.56 38.93
CA THR A 49 -5.87 -13.83 39.30
C THR A 49 -6.84 -13.56 38.16
N HIS A 50 -6.54 -12.58 37.30
CA HIS A 50 -7.41 -12.13 36.22
C HIS A 50 -6.61 -11.92 34.93
N PRO A 51 -6.16 -12.98 34.23
CA PRO A 51 -5.28 -12.84 33.07
C PRO A 51 -5.89 -12.03 31.91
N ALA A 52 -7.23 -11.99 31.82
CA ALA A 52 -7.96 -11.16 30.86
C ALA A 52 -7.62 -9.66 30.95
N VAL A 53 -7.10 -9.19 32.08
CA VAL A 53 -6.68 -7.78 32.24
C VAL A 53 -5.59 -7.36 31.24
N LEU A 54 -4.80 -8.31 30.71
CA LEU A 54 -3.79 -8.05 29.68
C LEU A 54 -4.39 -7.53 28.37
N ASN A 55 -5.66 -7.84 28.11
CA ASN A 55 -6.41 -7.42 26.93
C ASN A 55 -7.34 -6.24 27.23
N SER A 56 -7.17 -5.60 28.39
CA SER A 56 -7.97 -4.42 28.76
C SER A 56 -7.63 -3.25 27.88
N ILE A 57 -8.59 -2.36 27.79
CA ILE A 57 -8.44 -1.05 27.18
C ILE A 57 -7.88 -0.10 28.23
N VAL A 58 -6.97 0.77 27.81
CA VAL A 58 -6.33 1.76 28.68
C VAL A 58 -6.55 3.16 28.14
N PHE A 59 -6.65 4.12 29.07
CA PHE A 59 -6.70 5.55 28.73
C PHE A 59 -5.32 6.16 28.91
N TYR A 60 -4.83 6.85 27.88
CA TYR A 60 -3.58 7.59 27.94
C TYR A 60 -3.80 9.06 27.57
N THR A 61 -3.31 9.96 28.41
CA THR A 61 -3.33 11.40 28.14
C THR A 61 -1.93 11.89 27.81
N THR A 62 -1.76 12.48 26.63
CA THR A 62 -0.49 13.15 26.27
C THR A 62 -0.34 14.48 27.01
N PRO A 63 0.88 15.05 27.10
CA PRO A 63 1.11 16.38 27.68
C PRO A 63 0.27 17.50 27.07
N GLY A 64 -0.22 17.32 25.84
CA GLY A 64 -1.14 18.25 25.17
C GLY A 64 -2.64 18.00 25.43
N ASN A 65 -3.00 17.23 26.47
CA ASN A 65 -4.38 16.85 26.83
C ASN A 65 -5.15 16.05 25.76
N HIS A 66 -4.47 15.45 24.78
CA HIS A 66 -5.15 14.50 23.89
C HIS A 66 -5.34 13.17 24.61
N TRP A 67 -6.57 12.68 24.60
CA TRP A 67 -6.99 11.40 25.14
C TRP A 67 -6.93 10.32 24.07
N TYR A 68 -6.33 9.19 24.44
CA TYR A 68 -6.28 7.99 23.62
C TYR A 68 -6.88 6.83 24.37
N GLU A 69 -7.60 5.99 23.64
CA GLU A 69 -8.21 4.76 24.12
C GLU A 69 -7.81 3.63 23.19
N PHE A 70 -7.00 2.70 23.68
CA PHE A 70 -6.47 1.60 22.87
C PHE A 70 -6.16 0.39 23.76
N PRO A 71 -5.93 -0.80 23.18
CA PRO A 71 -5.57 -1.99 23.95
C PRO A 71 -4.28 -1.75 24.73
N PHE A 72 -4.17 -2.33 25.93
CA PHE A 72 -3.00 -2.16 26.80
C PHE A 72 -1.67 -2.39 26.07
N ILE A 73 -1.61 -3.36 25.16
CA ILE A 73 -0.41 -3.63 24.37
C ILE A 73 0.06 -2.41 23.54
N ASN A 74 -0.85 -1.57 23.03
CA ASN A 74 -0.51 -0.36 22.26
C ASN A 74 0.13 0.72 23.14
N TYR A 75 -0.18 0.75 24.44
CA TYR A 75 0.51 1.62 25.39
C TYR A 75 2.01 1.29 25.43
N LEU A 76 2.34 0.00 25.46
CA LEU A 76 3.72 -0.48 25.52
C LEU A 76 4.49 -0.17 24.24
N ILE A 77 3.82 -0.20 23.09
CA ILE A 77 4.38 0.22 21.80
C ILE A 77 4.71 1.72 21.83
N LEU A 78 3.76 2.54 22.28
CA LEU A 78 3.96 4.00 22.39
C LEU A 78 5.14 4.34 23.32
N LYS A 79 5.31 3.57 24.40
CA LYS A 79 6.46 3.70 25.33
C LYS A 79 7.72 3.01 24.85
N GLN A 80 7.63 2.23 23.77
CA GLN A 80 8.72 1.44 23.21
C GLN A 80 9.37 0.51 24.24
N ASP A 81 8.56 -0.01 25.18
CA ASP A 81 9.00 -0.91 26.25
C ASP A 81 8.94 -2.36 25.76
N ILE A 82 9.98 -2.75 25.01
CA ILE A 82 10.06 -4.06 24.35
C ILE A 82 10.07 -5.22 25.35
N ASP A 83 10.73 -5.05 26.50
CA ASP A 83 10.86 -6.13 27.48
C ASP A 83 9.54 -6.37 28.21
N LEU A 84 8.83 -5.30 28.56
CA LEU A 84 7.48 -5.41 29.11
C LEU A 84 6.51 -5.95 28.06
N LEU A 85 6.65 -5.54 26.80
CA LEU A 85 5.86 -6.06 25.68
C LEU A 85 6.04 -7.58 25.52
N LYS A 86 7.29 -8.07 25.52
CA LYS A 86 7.60 -9.51 25.47
C LYS A 86 6.95 -10.26 26.62
N LYS A 87 7.01 -9.70 27.84
CA LYS A 87 6.41 -10.31 29.03
C LYS A 87 4.89 -10.39 28.94
N VAL A 88 4.20 -9.33 28.50
CA VAL A 88 2.73 -9.39 28.40
C VAL A 88 2.27 -10.34 27.30
N ILE A 89 2.97 -10.40 26.17
CA ILE A 89 2.69 -11.34 25.09
C ILE A 89 2.88 -12.79 25.58
N SER A 90 3.97 -13.08 26.31
CA SER A 90 4.21 -14.43 26.83
C SER A 90 3.18 -14.87 27.87
N LEU A 91 2.48 -13.92 28.50
CA LEU A 91 1.39 -14.16 29.44
C LEU A 91 0.00 -14.20 28.77
N GLY A 92 -0.08 -14.08 27.44
CA GLY A 92 -1.33 -14.23 26.68
C GLY A 92 -2.02 -12.93 26.28
N ALA A 93 -1.31 -11.79 26.26
CA ALA A 93 -1.81 -10.59 25.62
C ALA A 93 -2.03 -10.83 24.12
N ASP A 94 -3.18 -10.40 23.60
CA ASP A 94 -3.55 -10.53 22.19
C ASP A 94 -2.80 -9.51 21.34
N CYS A 95 -1.89 -10.02 20.51
CA CYS A 95 -1.09 -9.24 19.57
C CYS A 95 -1.84 -8.81 18.31
N ASN A 96 -3.10 -9.21 18.15
CA ASN A 96 -4.02 -8.73 17.11
C ASN A 96 -5.17 -7.90 17.69
N ALA A 97 -5.13 -7.56 18.99
CA ALA A 97 -6.17 -6.78 19.63
C ALA A 97 -6.36 -5.42 18.92
N ALA A 98 -7.55 -5.21 18.38
CA ALA A 98 -7.97 -3.92 17.87
C ALA A 98 -8.94 -3.27 18.86
N HIS A 99 -8.75 -1.99 19.16
CA HIS A 99 -9.71 -1.20 19.92
C HIS A 99 -9.61 0.27 19.52
N GLY A 100 -10.75 0.97 19.48
CA GLY A 100 -10.82 2.44 19.45
C GLY A 100 -9.93 3.03 18.35
N ASN A 101 -10.48 3.11 17.14
CA ASN A 101 -9.83 3.34 15.85
C ASN A 101 -9.38 2.07 15.08
N GLY A 102 -9.75 0.87 15.55
CA GLY A 102 -9.75 -0.37 14.75
C GLY A 102 -8.40 -0.97 14.33
N GLY A 103 -7.29 -0.28 14.52
CA GLY A 103 -5.96 -0.76 14.14
C GLY A 103 -5.40 -1.84 15.06
N THR A 104 -4.79 -2.88 14.49
CA THR A 104 -4.04 -3.89 15.25
C THR A 104 -2.78 -3.28 15.89
N PRO A 105 -2.16 -3.95 16.88
CA PRO A 105 -0.93 -3.48 17.49
C PRO A 105 0.20 -3.28 16.47
N MET A 106 0.28 -4.16 15.46
CA MET A 106 1.25 -4.05 14.38
C MET A 106 0.97 -2.85 13.47
N TYR A 107 -0.29 -2.59 13.13
CA TYR A 107 -0.68 -1.36 12.43
C TYR A 107 -0.24 -0.13 13.24
N PHE A 108 -0.47 -0.13 14.55
CA PHE A 108 -0.11 0.98 15.44
C PHE A 108 1.41 1.22 15.48
N ALA A 109 2.22 0.17 15.61
CA ALA A 109 3.68 0.27 15.60
C ALA A 109 4.21 0.89 14.29
N VAL A 110 3.70 0.44 13.15
CA VAL A 110 4.10 0.98 11.84
C VAL A 110 3.60 2.41 11.65
N TYR A 111 2.39 2.73 12.13
CA TYR A 111 1.88 4.10 12.08
C TYR A 111 2.73 5.08 12.91
N GLU A 112 3.28 4.66 14.05
CA GLU A 112 4.23 5.47 14.82
C GLU A 112 5.55 5.71 14.07
N ILE A 113 6.02 4.75 13.26
CA ILE A 113 7.16 4.97 12.34
C ILE A 113 6.80 6.03 11.30
N LEU A 114 5.62 5.92 10.68
CA LEU A 114 5.14 6.90 9.69
C LEU A 114 5.00 8.31 10.24
N LYS A 115 4.51 8.47 11.48
CA LYS A 115 4.44 9.80 12.13
C LYS A 115 5.81 10.44 12.28
N LYS A 116 6.80 9.65 12.70
CA LYS A 116 8.18 10.11 12.88
C LYS A 116 8.87 10.49 11.58
N LEU A 117 8.43 9.91 10.46
CA LEU A 117 8.86 10.31 9.11
C LEU A 117 8.30 11.68 8.70
N ASP A 118 7.04 11.97 9.06
CA ASP A 118 6.43 13.27 8.72
C ASP A 118 7.03 14.43 9.54
N ASP A 119 7.41 14.17 10.81
CA ASP A 119 7.95 15.19 11.72
C ASP A 119 9.39 15.65 11.35
N SER A 120 10.16 14.88 10.59
CA SER A 120 11.57 15.21 10.25
C SER A 120 11.73 16.27 9.15
N ASN A 121 10.69 16.59 8.38
CA ASN A 121 10.82 17.45 7.21
C ASN A 121 10.73 18.96 7.48
N GLY A 122 10.55 19.42 8.73
CA GLY A 122 10.65 20.83 9.13
C GLY A 122 9.66 21.83 8.49
N ASP A 123 8.94 21.45 7.43
CA ASP A 123 7.94 22.23 6.71
C ASP A 123 6.52 21.69 6.95
N SER A 124 6.28 21.11 8.14
CA SER A 124 4.95 20.66 8.52
C SER A 124 4.08 21.86 8.93
N ARG A 125 3.64 22.65 7.96
CA ARG A 125 2.30 23.29 8.06
C ARG A 125 1.17 22.25 8.07
N GLY A 126 1.48 20.96 7.95
CA GLY A 126 0.64 19.85 8.35
C GLY A 126 1.12 19.24 9.67
N SER A 127 1.05 19.99 10.76
CA SER A 127 1.07 19.33 12.07
C SER A 127 -0.13 18.39 12.12
N PHE A 128 0.06 17.08 12.30
CA PHE A 128 -1.01 16.21 12.84
C PHE A 128 -1.28 16.54 14.33
N LYS A 129 -1.22 17.82 14.70
CA LYS A 129 -1.85 18.39 15.90
C LYS A 129 -3.35 18.51 15.64
N LYS A 130 -4.02 17.37 15.53
CA LYS A 130 -5.43 17.17 15.87
C LYS A 130 -5.79 15.70 15.60
N PRO A 131 -6.33 14.97 16.59
CA PRO A 131 -6.89 13.64 16.36
C PRO A 131 -8.15 13.77 15.49
N LEU A 132 -8.41 12.74 14.67
CA LEU A 132 -9.76 12.31 14.28
C LEU A 132 -10.77 13.42 13.95
N LYS A 133 -10.45 14.32 13.01
CA LYS A 133 -11.47 15.03 12.22
C LYS A 133 -11.10 15.05 10.74
N PHE A 134 -11.93 14.33 10.00
CA PHE A 134 -12.26 14.41 8.58
C PHE A 134 -11.98 15.78 7.93
N PHE A 135 -11.41 15.71 6.72
CA PHE A 135 -11.30 16.71 5.65
C PHE A 135 -10.83 18.12 6.04
N GLU A 136 -9.67 18.52 5.52
CA GLU A 136 -9.54 19.49 4.41
C GLU A 136 -8.07 19.85 4.18
N ASP A 137 -7.74 20.07 2.91
CA ASP A 137 -6.50 20.60 2.35
C ASP A 137 -5.23 19.73 2.46
N PHE A 138 -5.12 18.74 1.56
CA PHE A 138 -3.80 18.19 1.20
C PHE A 138 -3.20 18.95 0.00
N PRO A 139 -1.97 19.47 0.14
CA PRO A 139 -1.22 20.02 -0.97
C PRO A 139 -0.67 18.90 -1.85
N ASP A 140 -0.94 19.03 -3.14
CA ASP A 140 -0.14 18.64 -4.31
C ASP A 140 0.45 17.21 -4.47
N GLN A 141 0.70 16.89 -5.72
CA GLN A 141 1.05 15.59 -6.30
C GLN A 141 2.46 15.07 -5.94
N SER A 142 3.04 15.47 -4.79
CA SER A 142 4.49 15.39 -4.53
C SER A 142 4.91 14.65 -3.25
N PHE A 143 4.08 13.80 -2.65
CA PHE A 143 4.54 12.96 -1.52
C PHE A 143 5.29 11.70 -2.01
N SER A 144 6.33 11.91 -2.82
CA SER A 144 7.41 10.95 -3.05
C SER A 144 8.57 11.34 -2.15
N GLY A 145 8.57 10.83 -0.91
CA GLY A 145 9.66 11.06 0.03
C GLY A 145 10.71 9.96 -0.11
N LYS A 146 11.97 10.34 -0.32
CA LYS A 146 13.10 9.47 0.04
C LYS A 146 13.25 9.52 1.55
N ILE A 147 13.29 8.35 2.17
CA ILE A 147 13.64 8.24 3.59
C ILE A 147 15.16 8.18 3.64
N GLU A 148 15.79 9.12 4.34
CA GLU A 148 17.25 9.12 4.53
C GLU A 148 17.69 7.85 5.28
N ASP A 149 18.84 7.30 4.92
CA ASP A 149 19.30 6.00 5.46
C ASP A 149 19.46 6.04 6.99
N ASP A 150 19.86 7.18 7.53
CA ASP A 150 20.05 7.42 8.97
C ASP A 150 18.73 7.47 9.76
N PHE A 151 17.58 7.64 9.11
CA PHE A 151 16.27 7.54 9.75
C PHE A 151 16.12 6.20 10.47
N TRP A 152 16.55 5.10 9.82
CA TRP A 152 16.49 3.75 10.38
C TRP A 152 17.51 3.52 11.49
N GLU A 153 18.53 4.37 11.60
CA GLU A 153 19.57 4.25 12.61
C GLU A 153 19.17 4.88 13.95
N ARG A 154 18.13 5.72 13.98
CA ARG A 154 17.60 6.32 15.20
C ARG A 154 17.12 5.27 16.19
N ASP A 155 17.48 5.43 17.46
CA ASP A 155 17.14 4.47 18.53
C ASP A 155 15.63 4.23 18.66
N ASP A 156 14.82 5.27 18.49
CA ASP A 156 13.37 5.17 18.57
C ASP A 156 12.76 4.38 17.39
N ILE A 157 13.37 4.48 16.20
CA ILE A 157 12.96 3.71 15.01
C ILE A 157 13.45 2.27 15.08
N LYS A 158 14.67 2.03 15.58
CA LYS A 158 15.18 0.68 15.85
C LYS A 158 14.28 -0.09 16.81
N LYS A 159 13.84 0.58 17.89
CA LYS A 159 12.90 -0.03 18.85
C LYS A 159 11.55 -0.34 18.22
N LEU A 160 10.96 0.59 17.46
CA LEU A 160 9.69 0.33 16.76
C LEU A 160 9.83 -0.80 15.73
N THR A 161 10.93 -0.86 14.99
CA THR A 161 11.19 -1.96 14.03
C THR A 161 11.29 -3.30 14.76
N ALA A 162 12.02 -3.36 15.88
CA ALA A 162 12.12 -4.58 16.70
C ALA A 162 10.76 -5.01 17.29
N ILE A 163 9.86 -4.06 17.57
CA ILE A 163 8.47 -4.36 17.98
C ILE A 163 7.70 -4.98 16.81
N VAL A 164 7.83 -4.45 15.60
CA VAL A 164 7.20 -5.02 14.40
C VAL A 164 7.72 -6.43 14.15
N ASP A 165 9.03 -6.66 14.25
CA ASP A 165 9.63 -7.99 14.09
C ASP A 165 9.10 -8.98 15.13
N LEU A 166 9.06 -8.58 16.41
CA LEU A 166 8.47 -9.38 17.50
C LEU A 166 7.01 -9.73 17.21
N MET A 167 6.21 -8.79 16.71
CA MET A 167 4.81 -9.02 16.37
C MET A 167 4.67 -9.97 15.19
N ALA A 168 5.50 -9.82 14.15
CA ALA A 168 5.54 -10.71 13.00
C ALA A 168 5.86 -12.16 13.42
N GLU A 169 6.85 -12.34 14.30
CA GLU A 169 7.22 -13.65 14.88
C GLU A 169 6.07 -14.32 15.63
N LYS A 170 5.15 -13.52 16.20
CA LYS A 170 3.96 -13.99 16.90
C LYS A 170 2.75 -14.17 15.99
N GLY A 171 2.91 -13.97 14.68
CA GLY A 171 1.84 -14.09 13.70
C GLY A 171 0.83 -12.95 13.74
N ALA A 172 1.17 -11.83 14.39
CA ALA A 172 0.35 -10.62 14.31
C ALA A 172 0.27 -10.14 12.86
N LYS A 173 -0.85 -9.51 12.52
CA LYS A 173 -1.09 -8.96 11.19
C LYS A 173 -1.47 -7.50 11.26
N ILE A 174 -1.14 -6.76 10.21
CA ILE A 174 -1.55 -5.38 9.99
C ILE A 174 -2.98 -5.42 9.48
N ASN A 175 -3.89 -4.86 10.27
CA ASN A 175 -5.28 -4.61 9.89
C ASN A 175 -5.78 -3.33 10.58
N CYS A 176 -6.82 -2.73 10.02
CA CYS A 176 -7.55 -1.64 10.65
C CYS A 176 -9.02 -1.68 10.20
N ASP A 177 -9.95 -1.61 11.15
CA ASP A 177 -11.39 -1.63 10.86
C ASP A 177 -11.89 -0.35 10.15
N HIS A 178 -11.11 0.73 10.16
CA HIS A 178 -11.43 1.97 9.43
C HIS A 178 -10.90 1.92 8.00
N GLU A 179 -11.75 1.45 7.10
CA GLU A 179 -11.46 1.27 5.67
C GLU A 179 -10.76 2.48 5.01
N TYR A 180 -11.23 3.70 5.27
CA TYR A 180 -10.64 4.91 4.70
C TYR A 180 -9.23 5.21 5.25
N GLU A 181 -9.05 5.11 6.56
CA GLU A 181 -7.75 5.33 7.21
C GLU A 181 -6.73 4.27 6.80
N PHE A 182 -7.19 3.02 6.72
CA PHE A 182 -6.38 1.91 6.25
C PHE A 182 -5.98 2.09 4.79
N THR A 183 -6.92 2.50 3.93
CA THR A 183 -6.63 2.81 2.53
C THR A 183 -5.57 3.88 2.39
N ASN A 184 -5.70 4.98 3.14
CA ASN A 184 -4.70 6.05 3.13
C ASN A 184 -3.33 5.58 3.64
N PHE A 185 -3.30 4.77 4.70
CA PHE A 185 -2.09 4.16 5.22
C PHE A 185 -1.36 3.32 4.16
N ILE A 186 -2.09 2.47 3.43
CA ILE A 186 -1.53 1.63 2.36
C ILE A 186 -1.05 2.48 1.18
N ILE A 187 -1.85 3.43 0.71
CA ILE A 187 -1.49 4.28 -0.43
C ILE A 187 -0.25 5.11 -0.11
N LYS A 188 -0.22 5.73 1.08
CA LYS A 188 0.92 6.53 1.54
C LYS A 188 2.19 5.68 1.57
N THR A 189 2.11 4.46 2.09
CA THR A 189 3.21 3.49 2.09
C THR A 189 3.74 3.22 0.69
N LEU A 190 2.86 2.95 -0.27
CA LEU A 190 3.25 2.65 -1.65
C LEU A 190 3.73 3.90 -2.42
N ASN A 191 3.53 5.12 -1.88
CA ASN A 191 4.08 6.35 -2.45
C ASN A 191 5.53 6.61 -2.00
N PHE A 192 5.98 6.06 -0.87
CA PHE A 192 7.36 6.19 -0.43
C PHE A 192 8.29 5.34 -1.31
N GLU A 193 9.42 5.90 -1.72
CA GLU A 193 10.51 5.16 -2.38
C GLU A 193 11.35 4.39 -1.34
N ASN A 194 10.72 3.63 -0.45
CA ASN A 194 11.41 2.90 0.62
C ASN A 194 11.01 1.43 0.66
N GLN A 195 11.90 0.59 0.12
CA GLN A 195 11.67 -0.85 0.04
C GLN A 195 11.48 -1.50 1.42
N LYS A 196 12.20 -1.03 2.45
CA LYS A 196 12.11 -1.60 3.82
C LYS A 196 10.73 -1.39 4.44
N LEU A 197 10.16 -0.20 4.34
CA LEU A 197 8.82 0.12 4.82
C LEU A 197 7.74 -0.64 4.03
N ILE A 198 7.89 -0.67 2.70
CA ILE A 198 7.00 -1.43 1.82
C ILE A 198 7.02 -2.91 2.20
N ASP A 199 8.20 -3.50 2.38
CA ASP A 199 8.37 -4.90 2.77
C ASP A 199 7.72 -5.18 4.12
N MET A 200 8.03 -4.35 5.12
CA MET A 200 7.47 -4.46 6.47
C MET A 200 5.94 -4.49 6.47
N ILE A 201 5.31 -3.67 5.63
CA ILE A 201 3.85 -3.60 5.57
C ILE A 201 3.28 -4.77 4.76
N LEU A 202 3.75 -4.97 3.54
CA LEU A 202 3.18 -5.95 2.62
C LEU A 202 3.38 -7.40 3.05
N GLU A 203 4.46 -7.70 3.78
CA GLU A 203 4.71 -9.02 4.36
C GLU A 203 3.75 -9.34 5.51
N ASN A 204 3.22 -8.31 6.15
CA ASN A 204 2.44 -8.43 7.37
C ASN A 204 0.98 -8.03 7.23
N LEU A 205 0.48 -7.71 6.02
CA LEU A 205 -0.95 -7.46 5.80
C LEU A 205 -1.81 -8.66 6.18
N ALA A 206 -2.92 -8.40 6.87
CA ALA A 206 -3.93 -9.42 7.16
C ALA A 206 -4.62 -9.92 5.89
N ASP A 207 -4.90 -9.01 4.95
CA ASP A 207 -5.46 -9.31 3.64
C ASP A 207 -4.73 -8.51 2.55
N VAL A 208 -3.98 -9.20 1.68
CA VAL A 208 -3.28 -8.60 0.54
C VAL A 208 -4.23 -8.26 -0.62
N ASN A 209 -5.43 -8.85 -0.63
CA ASN A 209 -6.45 -8.70 -1.66
C ASN A 209 -7.55 -7.71 -1.28
N ILE A 210 -7.37 -7.01 -0.15
CA ILE A 210 -8.32 -6.02 0.35
C ILE A 210 -8.61 -4.99 -0.74
N GLU A 211 -9.89 -4.72 -0.93
CA GLU A 211 -10.32 -3.65 -1.83
C GLU A 211 -10.20 -2.32 -1.11
N LEU A 212 -9.47 -1.41 -1.72
CA LEU A 212 -9.21 -0.08 -1.20
C LEU A 212 -10.28 0.86 -1.76
N ASN A 213 -11.27 1.18 -0.92
CA ASN A 213 -12.36 2.09 -1.28
C ASN A 213 -12.06 3.54 -0.87
N GLY A 214 -12.81 4.50 -1.40
CA GLY A 214 -12.69 5.91 -1.00
C GLY A 214 -11.51 6.65 -1.64
N ILE A 215 -10.84 6.08 -2.66
CA ILE A 215 -9.71 6.71 -3.36
C ILE A 215 -10.13 7.88 -4.28
N TYR A 216 -11.41 8.31 -4.22
CA TYR A 216 -11.98 9.37 -5.04
C TYR A 216 -11.21 10.70 -5.00
N PHE A 217 -10.40 10.92 -3.95
CA PHE A 217 -9.70 12.19 -3.72
C PHE A 217 -8.22 12.20 -4.18
N TYR A 218 -7.59 11.06 -4.46
CA TYR A 218 -6.14 11.01 -4.73
C TYR A 218 -5.75 11.06 -6.21
N ASN A 219 -6.71 10.95 -7.14
CA ASN A 219 -6.49 11.28 -8.55
C ASN A 219 -7.80 11.22 -9.33
N LYS A 220 -8.04 12.21 -10.18
CA LYS A 220 -9.08 12.19 -11.23
C LYS A 220 -8.81 11.13 -12.32
N PHE A 221 -7.85 10.22 -12.09
CA PHE A 221 -7.29 9.27 -13.05
C PHE A 221 -7.28 7.82 -12.54
N ILE A 222 -7.83 7.53 -11.36
CA ILE A 222 -8.02 6.14 -10.94
C ILE A 222 -9.31 5.68 -11.63
N THR A 223 -9.12 5.11 -12.81
CA THR A 223 -10.20 4.68 -13.69
C THR A 223 -11.02 3.60 -13.01
N SER A 224 -12.33 3.56 -13.29
CA SER A 224 -13.24 2.51 -12.82
C SER A 224 -12.88 1.12 -13.36
N GLU A 225 -11.80 0.98 -14.13
CA GLU A 225 -11.47 -0.12 -15.03
C GLU A 225 -10.70 -1.27 -14.37
N PHE A 226 -10.27 -1.13 -13.11
CA PHE A 226 -9.65 -2.23 -12.37
C PHE A 226 -10.05 -2.22 -10.89
N LYS A 227 -9.84 -3.36 -10.20
CA LYS A 227 -10.07 -3.46 -8.76
C LYS A 227 -8.89 -2.85 -8.02
N HIS A 228 -9.13 -1.87 -7.14
CA HIS A 228 -8.06 -1.24 -6.37
C HIS A 228 -7.71 -2.12 -5.17
N THR A 229 -6.58 -2.82 -5.25
CA THR A 229 -6.01 -3.58 -4.16
C THR A 229 -4.57 -3.11 -3.96
N PRO A 230 -3.93 -3.38 -2.81
CA PRO A 230 -2.50 -3.12 -2.66
C PRO A 230 -1.71 -3.69 -3.86
N PHE A 231 -2.08 -4.90 -4.30
CA PHE A 231 -1.47 -5.59 -5.43
C PHE A 231 -1.58 -4.84 -6.75
N THR A 232 -2.78 -4.41 -7.16
CA THR A 232 -2.95 -3.70 -8.43
C THR A 232 -2.33 -2.29 -8.41
N ILE A 233 -2.29 -1.63 -7.24
CA ILE A 233 -1.59 -0.36 -7.08
C ILE A 233 -0.07 -0.54 -7.25
N ALA A 234 0.51 -1.58 -6.67
CA ALA A 234 1.94 -1.90 -6.85
C ALA A 234 2.29 -2.20 -8.32
N ILE A 235 1.35 -2.80 -9.07
CA ILE A 235 1.48 -2.98 -10.52
C ILE A 235 1.55 -1.63 -11.22
N VAL A 236 0.57 -0.73 -11.01
CA VAL A 236 0.53 0.59 -11.66
C VAL A 236 1.76 1.43 -11.35
N LYS A 237 2.25 1.35 -10.11
CA LYS A 237 3.44 2.06 -9.64
C LYS A 237 4.76 1.48 -10.13
N ASN A 238 4.72 0.37 -10.87
CA ASN A 238 5.91 -0.34 -11.35
C ASN A 238 6.84 -0.77 -10.19
N MET A 239 6.32 -1.54 -9.24
CA MET A 239 7.08 -2.05 -8.09
C MET A 239 7.32 -3.57 -8.17
N PRO A 240 8.24 -4.08 -9.03
CA PRO A 240 8.47 -5.52 -9.23
C PRO A 240 8.72 -6.32 -7.95
N SER A 241 9.52 -5.79 -7.02
CA SER A 241 9.84 -6.46 -5.76
C SER A 241 8.62 -6.63 -4.87
N ALA A 242 7.80 -5.57 -4.75
CA ALA A 242 6.53 -5.61 -4.00
C ALA A 242 5.54 -6.60 -4.64
N VAL A 243 5.40 -6.58 -5.97
CA VAL A 243 4.55 -7.52 -6.71
C VAL A 243 4.94 -8.98 -6.43
N LYS A 244 6.24 -9.32 -6.53
CA LYS A 244 6.71 -10.69 -6.23
C LYS A 244 6.35 -11.14 -4.82
N LYS A 245 6.51 -10.25 -3.83
CA LYS A 245 6.19 -10.55 -2.43
C LYS A 245 4.69 -10.73 -2.22
N MET A 246 3.87 -9.86 -2.78
CA MET A 246 2.42 -9.96 -2.71
C MET A 246 1.90 -11.26 -3.33
N ILE A 247 2.46 -11.69 -4.48
CA ILE A 247 2.14 -13.00 -5.09
C ILE A 247 2.46 -14.14 -4.12
N LYS A 248 3.64 -14.11 -3.48
CA LYS A 248 4.02 -15.10 -2.45
C LYS A 248 3.05 -15.09 -1.25
N ASN A 249 2.48 -13.94 -0.93
CA ASN A 249 1.52 -13.76 0.16
C ASN A 249 0.06 -14.02 -0.26
N GLY A 250 -0.19 -14.60 -1.45
CA GLY A 250 -1.53 -15.00 -1.87
C GLY A 250 -2.32 -13.92 -2.59
N ALA A 251 -1.66 -12.93 -3.22
CA ALA A 251 -2.34 -11.97 -4.07
C ALA A 251 -3.07 -12.66 -5.24
N ASP A 252 -4.30 -12.23 -5.50
CA ASP A 252 -5.15 -12.71 -6.58
C ASP A 252 -4.63 -12.19 -7.93
N ILE A 253 -3.83 -13.02 -8.60
CA ILE A 253 -3.23 -12.71 -9.91
C ILE A 253 -4.24 -12.68 -11.07
N GLN A 254 -5.50 -13.06 -10.84
CA GLN A 254 -6.56 -13.04 -11.84
C GLN A 254 -7.66 -12.03 -11.50
N THR A 255 -7.42 -11.16 -10.52
CA THR A 255 -8.48 -10.31 -9.96
C THR A 255 -9.08 -9.40 -11.03
N TYR A 256 -10.39 -9.21 -11.01
CA TYR A 256 -11.07 -8.27 -11.89
C TYR A 256 -12.22 -7.62 -11.13
N LYS A 257 -12.59 -6.42 -11.55
CA LYS A 257 -13.78 -5.76 -11.01
C LYS A 257 -15.01 -6.42 -11.64
N LYS A 258 -15.86 -7.03 -10.84
CA LYS A 258 -17.17 -7.52 -11.32
C LYS A 258 -18.03 -6.31 -11.64
N ALA A 259 -18.59 -6.24 -12.84
CA ALA A 259 -19.56 -5.22 -13.20
C ALA A 259 -20.63 -5.12 -12.10
N HIS A 260 -20.79 -3.95 -11.48
CA HIS A 260 -21.97 -3.69 -10.69
C HIS A 260 -23.15 -3.81 -11.66
N LYS A 261 -24.06 -4.77 -11.44
CA LYS A 261 -25.33 -4.82 -12.17
C LYS A 261 -26.19 -3.64 -11.73
N SER A 262 -25.83 -2.43 -12.14
CA SER A 262 -26.73 -1.30 -12.06
C SER A 262 -27.85 -1.54 -13.07
N LYS A 263 -29.06 -1.75 -12.56
CA LYS A 263 -30.29 -1.69 -13.36
C LYS A 263 -30.55 -0.23 -13.74
N ILE A 264 -29.69 0.38 -14.54
CA ILE A 264 -30.00 1.66 -15.17
C ILE A 264 -29.60 1.55 -16.65
N SER A 265 -30.66 1.56 -17.45
CA SER A 265 -30.75 1.62 -18.90
C SER A 265 -29.55 2.18 -19.67
N GLY A 266 -29.17 1.46 -20.72
CA GLY A 266 -29.35 2.01 -22.07
C GLY A 266 -28.14 2.56 -22.82
N THR A 267 -26.92 2.36 -22.36
CA THR A 267 -25.73 2.62 -23.19
C THR A 267 -24.80 1.41 -23.19
N ASP A 268 -24.55 0.86 -24.39
CA ASP A 268 -23.65 -0.27 -24.67
C ASP A 268 -22.16 0.07 -24.46
N ASN A 269 -21.82 0.86 -23.45
CA ASN A 269 -20.44 0.99 -23.00
C ASN A 269 -20.15 -0.20 -22.08
N LYS A 270 -19.76 -1.33 -22.67
CA LYS A 270 -19.12 -2.41 -21.91
C LYS A 270 -17.81 -1.86 -21.36
N GLU A 271 -17.81 -1.33 -20.15
CA GLU A 271 -16.59 -1.02 -19.40
C GLU A 271 -15.74 -2.31 -19.39
N LYS A 272 -14.61 -2.29 -20.10
CA LYS A 272 -13.65 -3.40 -20.07
C LYS A 272 -12.91 -3.30 -18.75
N TYR A 273 -13.07 -4.29 -17.89
CA TYR A 273 -12.30 -4.39 -16.65
C TYR A 273 -11.03 -5.17 -16.90
N PHE A 274 -9.88 -4.59 -16.55
CA PHE A 274 -8.57 -5.18 -16.77
C PHE A 274 -8.17 -6.06 -15.58
N ASN A 275 -7.66 -7.25 -15.89
CA ASN A 275 -7.00 -8.08 -14.89
C ASN A 275 -5.54 -7.62 -14.65
N PRO A 276 -4.81 -8.16 -13.66
CA PRO A 276 -3.44 -7.74 -13.35
C PRO A 276 -2.45 -7.78 -14.53
N ILE A 277 -2.55 -8.78 -15.41
CA ILE A 277 -1.63 -8.91 -16.55
C ILE A 277 -1.98 -7.93 -17.69
N GLU A 278 -3.26 -7.68 -17.93
CA GLU A 278 -3.69 -6.61 -18.85
C GLU A 278 -3.26 -5.24 -18.30
N LEU A 279 -3.47 -4.99 -17.01
CA LEU A 279 -3.09 -3.75 -16.34
C LEU A 279 -1.58 -3.49 -16.42
N SER A 280 -0.74 -4.52 -16.22
CA SER A 280 0.72 -4.36 -16.34
C SER A 280 1.17 -4.04 -17.76
N ILE A 281 0.45 -4.53 -18.78
CA ILE A 281 0.71 -4.22 -20.21
C ILE A 281 0.28 -2.79 -20.53
N ILE A 282 -0.92 -2.38 -20.09
CA ILE A 282 -1.48 -1.03 -20.30
C ILE A 282 -0.58 0.03 -19.69
N GLU A 283 -0.07 -0.23 -18.49
CA GLU A 283 0.87 0.63 -17.79
C GLU A 283 2.31 0.53 -18.31
N LEU A 284 2.56 -0.31 -19.32
CA LEU A 284 3.87 -0.56 -19.93
C LEU A 284 4.95 -1.03 -18.93
N ASN A 285 4.52 -1.74 -17.88
CA ASN A 285 5.37 -2.33 -16.86
C ASN A 285 5.75 -3.76 -17.27
N PHE A 286 6.57 -3.88 -18.31
CA PHE A 286 6.93 -5.18 -18.91
C PHE A 286 7.66 -6.12 -17.94
N ASN A 287 8.49 -5.60 -17.03
CA ASN A 287 9.11 -6.44 -15.99
C ASN A 287 8.06 -7.11 -15.09
N ILE A 288 7.01 -6.37 -14.69
CA ILE A 288 5.89 -6.91 -13.92
C ILE A 288 5.07 -7.90 -14.75
N THR A 289 4.87 -7.60 -16.04
CA THR A 289 4.17 -8.52 -16.95
C THR A 289 4.89 -9.88 -17.02
N ASP A 290 6.21 -9.90 -17.15
CA ASP A 290 7.04 -11.12 -17.14
C ASP A 290 6.86 -11.89 -15.81
N ILE A 291 6.92 -11.19 -14.66
CA ILE A 291 6.68 -11.76 -13.32
C ILE A 291 5.28 -12.41 -13.21
N LEU A 292 4.24 -11.73 -13.72
CA LEU A 292 2.87 -12.25 -13.69
C LEU A 292 2.74 -13.51 -14.56
N ILE A 293 3.31 -13.51 -15.77
CA ILE A 293 3.29 -14.68 -16.64
C ILE A 293 4.01 -15.88 -15.99
N GLU A 294 5.18 -15.64 -15.39
CA GLU A 294 5.95 -16.65 -14.65
C GLU A 294 5.16 -17.21 -13.45
N SER A 295 4.37 -16.35 -12.79
CA SER A 295 3.52 -16.71 -11.65
C SER A 295 2.21 -17.40 -12.06
N GLY A 296 2.02 -17.69 -13.34
CA GLY A 296 0.84 -18.40 -13.85
C GLY A 296 -0.35 -17.49 -14.17
N ALA A 297 -0.17 -16.17 -14.28
CA ALA A 297 -1.21 -15.29 -14.77
C ALA A 297 -1.65 -15.70 -16.18
N LYS A 298 -2.94 -15.52 -16.45
CA LYS A 298 -3.58 -15.92 -17.70
C LYS A 298 -4.15 -14.67 -18.35
N PHE A 299 -3.97 -14.58 -19.65
CA PHE A 299 -4.71 -13.61 -20.43
C PHE A 299 -6.18 -14.08 -20.51
N PRO A 300 -7.18 -13.18 -20.54
CA PRO A 300 -8.58 -13.59 -20.66
C PRO A 300 -8.83 -14.38 -21.96
N ASP A 301 -9.60 -15.47 -21.88
CA ASP A 301 -9.94 -16.33 -23.03
C ASP A 301 -11.09 -15.76 -23.89
N ASN A 302 -11.34 -14.44 -23.86
CA ASN A 302 -12.35 -13.85 -24.74
C ASN A 302 -11.81 -13.80 -26.17
N LYS A 303 -12.52 -14.45 -27.10
CA LYS A 303 -12.13 -14.74 -28.50
C LYS A 303 -11.73 -13.52 -29.37
N SER A 304 -11.81 -12.29 -28.87
CA SER A 304 -11.43 -11.06 -29.61
C SER A 304 -10.06 -10.49 -29.23
N ASP A 305 -9.47 -10.89 -28.09
CA ASP A 305 -8.34 -10.13 -27.52
C ASP A 305 -7.08 -10.99 -27.49
N ASN A 306 -6.29 -10.86 -28.56
CA ASN A 306 -4.93 -11.39 -28.58
C ASN A 306 -4.01 -10.45 -27.76
N PRO A 307 -3.17 -10.96 -26.82
CA PRO A 307 -2.29 -10.12 -26.00
C PRO A 307 -1.35 -9.23 -26.82
N PHE A 308 -0.99 -9.66 -28.03
CA PHE A 308 -0.15 -8.90 -28.94
C PHE A 308 -0.82 -7.61 -29.42
N HIS A 309 -2.14 -7.60 -29.63
CA HIS A 309 -2.87 -6.37 -29.95
C HIS A 309 -2.88 -5.42 -28.77
N LEU A 310 -3.14 -5.91 -27.54
CA LEU A 310 -3.13 -5.06 -26.35
C LEU A 310 -1.75 -4.45 -26.11
N ILE A 311 -0.67 -5.22 -26.31
CA ILE A 311 0.70 -4.72 -26.20
C ILE A 311 0.94 -3.57 -27.18
N VAL A 312 0.58 -3.75 -28.46
CA VAL A 312 0.79 -2.72 -29.49
C VAL A 312 -0.08 -1.49 -29.22
N GLU A 313 -1.35 -1.68 -28.89
CA GLU A 313 -2.26 -0.59 -28.53
C GLU A 313 -1.73 0.22 -27.33
N SER A 314 -1.27 -0.48 -26.29
CA SER A 314 -0.71 0.16 -25.10
C SER A 314 0.57 0.92 -25.41
N ILE A 315 1.45 0.37 -26.26
CA ILE A 315 2.65 1.08 -26.74
C ILE A 315 2.24 2.33 -27.52
N CYS A 316 1.34 2.20 -28.48
CA CYS A 316 0.95 3.32 -29.34
C CYS A 316 0.19 4.42 -28.59
N GLY A 317 -0.66 4.05 -27.63
CA GLY A 317 -1.54 4.97 -26.90
C GLY A 317 -0.95 5.53 -25.60
N ASN A 318 -0.20 4.73 -24.83
CA ASN A 318 0.21 5.12 -23.47
C ASN A 318 1.68 5.50 -23.33
N SER A 319 2.51 5.28 -24.35
CA SER A 319 3.96 5.52 -24.24
C SER A 319 4.30 6.96 -23.87
N VAL A 320 3.62 7.92 -24.49
CA VAL A 320 3.87 9.36 -24.24
C VAL A 320 3.58 9.71 -22.79
N LYS A 321 2.38 9.35 -22.31
CA LYS A 321 1.95 9.56 -20.92
C LYS A 321 2.92 8.91 -19.93
N LYS A 322 3.38 7.70 -20.23
CA LYS A 322 4.32 6.98 -19.36
C LYS A 322 5.71 7.63 -19.33
N ILE A 323 6.27 8.01 -20.49
CA ILE A 323 7.57 8.71 -20.57
C ILE A 323 7.51 10.02 -19.78
N LEU A 324 6.42 10.78 -19.93
CA LEU A 324 6.22 12.03 -19.18
C LEU A 324 6.17 11.81 -17.66
N LYS A 325 5.66 10.66 -17.21
CA LYS A 325 5.52 10.31 -15.79
C LYS A 325 6.78 9.71 -15.18
N SER A 326 7.48 8.81 -15.88
CA SER A 326 8.58 8.00 -15.31
C SER A 326 9.92 8.10 -16.06
N GLY A 327 10.06 9.00 -17.02
CA GLY A 327 11.31 9.28 -17.72
C GLY A 327 11.65 8.34 -18.88
N ASN A 328 11.46 7.02 -18.74
CA ASN A 328 11.67 6.02 -19.80
C ASN A 328 10.79 4.77 -19.62
N ILE A 329 10.66 3.97 -20.69
CA ILE A 329 9.96 2.66 -20.69
C ILE A 329 11.00 1.54 -20.88
N GLU A 330 11.06 0.62 -19.92
CA GLU A 330 11.96 -0.54 -19.94
C GLU A 330 11.43 -1.64 -20.88
N ILE A 331 11.76 -1.53 -22.16
CA ILE A 331 11.34 -2.47 -23.20
C ILE A 331 12.14 -3.78 -23.25
N GLU A 332 13.18 -3.95 -22.43
CA GLU A 332 14.07 -5.12 -22.45
C GLU A 332 13.31 -6.45 -22.25
N LYS A 333 12.23 -6.41 -21.46
CA LYS A 333 11.40 -7.57 -21.15
C LYS A 333 10.38 -7.90 -22.22
N LEU A 334 10.18 -7.03 -23.22
CA LEU A 334 9.19 -7.24 -24.28
C LEU A 334 9.45 -8.52 -25.07
N ASP A 335 10.69 -8.77 -25.50
CA ASP A 335 11.05 -9.99 -26.24
C ASP A 335 10.68 -11.28 -25.49
N ASN A 336 10.95 -11.30 -24.17
CA ASN A 336 10.60 -12.43 -23.31
C ASN A 336 9.09 -12.62 -23.18
N ILE A 337 8.33 -11.53 -23.01
CA ILE A 337 6.87 -11.56 -22.95
C ILE A 337 6.31 -12.12 -24.26
N LEU A 338 6.79 -11.62 -25.41
CA LEU A 338 6.33 -12.08 -26.71
C LEU A 338 6.58 -13.58 -26.89
N LYS A 339 7.81 -14.02 -26.60
CA LYS A 339 8.19 -15.44 -26.63
C LYS A 339 7.28 -16.30 -25.76
N ARG A 340 6.99 -15.86 -24.53
CA ARG A 340 6.13 -16.61 -23.60
C ARG A 340 4.70 -16.72 -24.09
N PHE A 341 4.13 -15.66 -24.68
CA PHE A 341 2.81 -15.72 -25.28
C PHE A 341 2.79 -16.63 -26.52
N VAL A 342 3.78 -16.54 -27.42
CA VAL A 342 3.88 -17.47 -28.56
C VAL A 342 3.96 -18.92 -28.08
N ASN A 343 4.80 -19.21 -27.08
CA ASN A 343 4.92 -20.54 -26.49
C ASN A 343 3.63 -21.04 -25.82
N LYS A 344 2.76 -20.12 -25.35
CA LYS A 344 1.42 -20.45 -24.83
C LYS A 344 0.37 -20.63 -25.94
N GLY A 345 0.75 -20.47 -27.21
CA GLY A 345 -0.11 -20.70 -28.38
C GLY A 345 -0.87 -19.47 -28.86
N TYR A 346 -0.55 -18.26 -28.39
CA TYR A 346 -1.14 -17.04 -28.92
C TYR A 346 -0.56 -16.76 -30.33
N ASP A 347 -1.44 -16.45 -31.28
CA ASP A 347 -1.05 -16.17 -32.67
C ASP A 347 -0.53 -14.73 -32.81
N ILE A 348 0.77 -14.56 -33.04
CA ILE A 348 1.38 -13.24 -33.23
C ILE A 348 0.90 -12.50 -34.48
N ASN A 349 0.30 -13.23 -35.43
CA ASN A 349 -0.25 -12.71 -36.67
C ASN A 349 -1.78 -12.64 -36.66
N ALA A 350 -2.42 -12.77 -35.50
CA ALA A 350 -3.85 -12.56 -35.37
C ALA A 350 -4.21 -11.17 -35.90
N LYS A 351 -5.32 -11.06 -36.64
CA LYS A 351 -5.81 -9.79 -37.16
C LYS A 351 -6.84 -9.21 -36.22
N CYS A 352 -6.73 -7.92 -35.90
CA CYS A 352 -7.77 -7.22 -35.15
C CYS A 352 -8.95 -6.87 -36.09
N PRO A 353 -10.05 -6.29 -35.58
CA PRO A 353 -11.23 -6.00 -36.40
C PRO A 353 -10.97 -5.08 -37.61
N ASP A 354 -9.91 -4.26 -37.59
CA ASP A 354 -9.53 -3.41 -38.73
C ASP A 354 -8.74 -4.16 -39.83
N GLY A 355 -8.47 -5.45 -39.62
CA GLY A 355 -7.79 -6.33 -40.58
C GLY A 355 -6.27 -6.34 -40.47
N ARG A 356 -5.66 -5.52 -39.60
CA ARG A 356 -4.21 -5.46 -39.39
C ARG A 356 -3.73 -6.43 -38.32
N THR A 357 -2.52 -6.95 -38.53
CA THR A 357 -1.73 -7.67 -37.52
C THR A 357 -1.11 -6.69 -36.52
N PRO A 358 -0.67 -7.16 -35.33
CA PRO A 358 0.04 -6.32 -34.36
C PRO A 358 1.25 -5.60 -34.98
N LEU A 359 2.03 -6.29 -35.83
CA LEU A 359 3.20 -5.69 -36.48
C LEU A 359 2.81 -4.59 -37.48
N GLU A 360 1.74 -4.78 -38.26
CA GLU A 360 1.23 -3.77 -39.19
C GLU A 360 0.75 -2.52 -38.44
N THR A 361 -0.04 -2.69 -37.37
CA THR A 361 -0.49 -1.57 -36.52
C THR A 361 0.70 -0.80 -35.93
N LEU A 362 1.73 -1.49 -35.45
CA LEU A 362 2.93 -0.86 -34.92
C LEU A 362 3.75 -0.16 -36.03
N GLY A 363 3.80 -0.72 -37.23
CA GLY A 363 4.44 -0.14 -38.40
C GLY A 363 3.83 1.21 -38.79
N ASP A 364 2.50 1.30 -38.76
CA ASP A 364 1.73 2.51 -39.04
C ASP A 364 1.79 3.58 -37.93
N TRP A 365 2.34 3.25 -36.75
CA TRP A 365 2.39 4.18 -35.63
C TRP A 365 3.26 5.40 -35.93
N ASP A 366 2.65 6.56 -36.14
CA ASP A 366 3.36 7.83 -36.33
C ASP A 366 3.84 8.40 -34.99
N VAL A 367 5.13 8.22 -34.74
CA VAL A 367 5.83 8.71 -33.55
C VAL A 367 5.79 10.25 -33.46
N ALA A 368 5.84 10.96 -34.59
CA ALA A 368 5.79 12.42 -34.60
C ALA A 368 4.40 12.93 -34.20
N CYS A 369 3.33 12.30 -34.71
CA CYS A 369 1.96 12.61 -34.30
C CYS A 369 1.75 12.32 -32.81
N ALA A 370 2.21 11.16 -32.32
CA ALA A 370 2.10 10.80 -30.90
C ALA A 370 2.81 11.82 -29.99
N ALA A 371 4.04 12.22 -30.34
CA ALA A 371 4.78 13.24 -29.58
C ALA A 371 4.11 14.62 -29.62
N ALA A 372 3.44 14.96 -30.73
CA ALA A 372 2.80 16.27 -30.92
C ALA A 372 1.39 16.37 -30.31
N GLY A 373 0.67 15.26 -30.18
CA GLY A 373 -0.72 15.22 -29.68
C GLY A 373 -0.89 15.70 -28.24
N GLU A 374 0.14 15.57 -27.40
CA GLU A 374 0.13 15.97 -25.99
C GLU A 374 0.63 17.41 -25.74
N ARG A 375 0.66 18.27 -26.78
CA ARG A 375 1.07 19.69 -26.69
C ARG A 375 0.25 20.55 -25.70
N TYR A 376 -0.80 20.02 -25.07
CA TYR A 376 -1.80 20.78 -24.31
C TYR A 376 -1.64 20.78 -22.79
N SER A 377 -0.59 20.18 -22.22
CA SER A 377 -0.37 20.20 -20.76
C SER A 377 0.95 20.84 -20.33
N ILE A 378 1.62 21.57 -21.23
CA ILE A 378 2.86 22.28 -20.87
C ILE A 378 2.44 23.49 -20.03
N ALA A 379 2.81 23.47 -18.75
CA ALA A 379 2.46 24.49 -17.77
C ALA A 379 2.84 25.90 -18.24
N GLU A 380 1.98 26.88 -17.94
CA GLU A 380 2.28 28.30 -18.14
C GLU A 380 3.61 28.64 -17.45
N GLY A 381 4.58 29.13 -18.23
CA GLY A 381 5.88 29.61 -17.71
C GLY A 381 7.14 28.91 -18.22
N GLN A 382 7.04 27.82 -19.00
CA GLN A 382 8.24 27.19 -19.62
C GLN A 382 8.71 27.94 -20.87
N SER A 383 10.03 28.06 -21.05
CA SER A 383 10.60 28.68 -22.24
C SER A 383 10.37 27.81 -23.49
N ARG A 384 10.36 28.45 -24.67
CA ARG A 384 10.22 27.75 -25.96
C ARG A 384 11.34 26.74 -26.20
N GLU A 385 12.53 27.01 -25.68
CA GLU A 385 13.72 26.16 -25.81
C GLU A 385 13.59 24.90 -24.94
N GLU A 386 13.16 25.03 -23.69
CA GLU A 386 12.90 23.88 -22.79
C GLU A 386 11.83 22.94 -23.36
N MET A 387 10.74 23.51 -23.89
CA MET A 387 9.69 22.73 -24.55
C MET A 387 10.23 21.95 -25.77
N HIS A 388 11.09 22.58 -26.57
CA HIS A 388 11.69 21.94 -27.73
C HIS A 388 12.62 20.79 -27.36
N LEU A 389 13.48 20.98 -26.36
CA LEU A 389 14.37 19.93 -25.85
C LEU A 389 13.59 18.74 -25.29
N LYS A 390 12.52 18.99 -24.53
CA LYS A 390 11.62 17.96 -24.00
C LYS A 390 10.95 17.17 -25.12
N PHE A 391 10.46 17.85 -26.16
CA PHE A 391 9.89 17.20 -27.34
C PHE A 391 10.89 16.30 -28.06
N ILE A 392 12.13 16.77 -28.27
CA ILE A 392 13.20 15.97 -28.88
C ILE A 392 13.48 14.71 -28.06
N GLN A 393 13.54 14.81 -26.73
CA GLN A 393 13.75 13.66 -25.86
C GLN A 393 12.62 12.63 -25.99
N ILE A 394 11.35 13.07 -25.92
CA ILE A 394 10.18 12.19 -26.07
C ILE A 394 10.21 11.50 -27.43
N TYR A 395 10.42 12.25 -28.51
CA TYR A 395 10.49 11.70 -29.86
C TYR A 395 11.58 10.63 -30.01
N LYS A 396 12.78 10.87 -29.46
CA LYS A 396 13.88 9.90 -29.46
C LYS A 396 13.50 8.63 -28.70
N SER A 397 12.91 8.75 -27.51
CA SER A 397 12.46 7.60 -26.70
C SER A 397 11.39 6.78 -27.43
N LEU A 398 10.36 7.44 -28.00
CA LEU A 398 9.32 6.75 -28.77
C LEU A 398 9.87 6.05 -30.02
N SER A 399 10.83 6.66 -30.71
CA SER A 399 11.51 6.05 -31.87
C SER A 399 12.28 4.78 -31.49
N LEU A 400 12.94 4.80 -30.32
CA LEU A 400 13.63 3.63 -29.78
C LEU A 400 12.64 2.53 -29.39
N ILE A 401 11.52 2.89 -28.75
CA ILE A 401 10.46 1.95 -28.36
C ILE A 401 9.87 1.29 -29.60
N LYS A 402 9.47 2.08 -30.62
CA LYS A 402 8.92 1.56 -31.87
C LYS A 402 9.89 0.61 -32.55
N SER A 403 11.15 1.02 -32.75
CA SER A 403 12.14 0.19 -33.46
C SER A 403 12.42 -1.12 -32.73
N SER A 404 12.55 -1.08 -31.40
CA SER A 404 12.79 -2.27 -30.59
C SER A 404 11.59 -3.22 -30.55
N ALA A 405 10.37 -2.68 -30.41
CA ALA A 405 9.15 -3.46 -30.48
C ALA A 405 8.99 -4.11 -31.86
N MET A 406 9.21 -3.38 -32.96
CA MET A 406 9.16 -3.94 -34.31
C MET A 406 10.17 -5.09 -34.49
N ASN A 407 11.40 -4.92 -34.00
CA ASN A 407 12.41 -5.97 -34.06
C ASN A 407 11.99 -7.22 -33.26
N ALA A 408 11.42 -7.03 -32.07
CA ALA A 408 10.94 -8.13 -31.23
C ALA A 408 9.76 -8.87 -31.89
N PHE A 409 8.78 -8.15 -32.46
CA PHE A 409 7.66 -8.76 -33.17
C PHE A 409 8.11 -9.53 -34.42
N LYS A 410 8.98 -8.95 -35.25
CA LYS A 410 9.53 -9.60 -36.45
C LYS A 410 10.27 -10.90 -36.16
N LYS A 411 10.87 -11.03 -34.98
CA LYS A 411 11.64 -12.23 -34.58
C LYS A 411 10.77 -13.47 -34.38
N TYR A 412 9.50 -13.29 -34.05
CA TYR A 412 8.58 -14.38 -33.71
C TYR A 412 7.48 -14.61 -34.75
N GLN A 413 7.47 -13.84 -35.85
CA GLN A 413 6.75 -14.17 -37.07
C GLN A 413 7.51 -15.23 -37.85
#